data_AF-A0A845S6Z1-F1
#
_entry.id   AF-A0A845S6Z1-F1
#
_cell.length_a   1.000
_cell.length_b   1.000
_cell.length_c   1.000
_cell.angle_alpha   90.00
_cell.angle_beta   90.00
_cell.angle_gamma   90.00
#
_symmetry.space_group_name_H-M   'P 1'
#
loop_
_entity.id
_entity.type
_entity.pdbx_description
1 polymer ?
#
loop_
_entity_poly.entity_id
_entity_poly.type
_entity_poly.pdbx_seq_one_letter_code
_entity_poly.pdbx_strand_id
1 'polypeptide(L)'
;MQIKQIKTKPLPKTAVKKVIAKKLPTKVSKKVATKKNTAKKNDKRSLVYAPDQKSFWVKNGQILNSLIALRDALEEMESEVYFYHAGEAHNDFAKWVADVLADDACAVELGKAKNPKSAKTVIVKHLKSYSI
;
A
#
# COMPACT_ATOMS: atom_id res chain seq x y z
N MET A 1 -49.98 -23.77 17.94
CA MET A 1 -48.58 -23.41 18.25
C MET A 1 -47.67 -24.00 17.19
N GLN A 2 -47.24 -23.19 16.21
CA GLN A 2 -45.91 -23.27 15.56
C GLN A 2 -45.84 -22.18 14.48
N ILE A 3 -45.00 -21.19 14.75
CA ILE A 3 -44.80 -19.98 13.97
C ILE A 3 -43.77 -20.31 12.89
N LYS A 4 -44.12 -20.09 11.61
CA LYS A 4 -43.23 -20.31 10.46
C LYS A 4 -42.16 -19.22 10.41
N GLN A 5 -40.90 -19.63 10.47
CA GLN A 5 -39.73 -18.76 10.37
C GLN A 5 -39.63 -18.12 8.97
N ILE A 6 -39.40 -16.81 8.95
CA ILE A 6 -39.22 -15.98 7.75
C ILE A 6 -37.72 -15.91 7.45
N LYS A 7 -37.27 -16.50 6.33
CA LYS A 7 -35.91 -16.32 5.81
C LYS A 7 -35.88 -15.07 4.93
N THR A 8 -35.08 -14.09 5.34
CA THR A 8 -34.82 -12.85 4.60
C THR A 8 -33.87 -13.09 3.43
N LYS A 9 -34.13 -12.33 2.35
CA LYS A 9 -33.54 -12.41 1.01
C LYS A 9 -32.10 -11.87 0.95
N PRO A 10 -31.23 -12.41 0.07
CA PRO A 10 -30.01 -11.75 -0.36
C PRO A 10 -30.32 -10.67 -1.43
N LEU A 11 -29.72 -9.48 -1.30
CA LEU A 11 -29.82 -8.43 -2.31
C LEU A 11 -28.96 -8.74 -3.56
N PRO A 12 -29.40 -8.36 -4.78
CA PRO A 12 -28.76 -8.73 -6.03
C PRO A 12 -27.79 -7.67 -6.59
N LYS A 13 -27.02 -8.14 -7.58
CA LYS A 13 -25.88 -7.56 -8.32
C LYS A 13 -26.21 -6.34 -9.19
N THR A 14 -25.26 -5.41 -9.30
CA THR A 14 -24.99 -4.56 -10.48
C THR A 14 -23.48 -4.60 -10.72
N ALA A 15 -22.92 -5.39 -11.65
CA ALA A 15 -22.99 -5.30 -13.10
C ALA A 15 -22.70 -3.89 -13.65
N VAL A 16 -21.42 -3.57 -13.83
CA VAL A 16 -20.96 -2.69 -14.91
C VAL A 16 -20.02 -3.53 -15.78
N LYS A 17 -20.44 -3.82 -17.02
CA LYS A 17 -19.68 -4.57 -18.02
C LYS A 17 -19.40 -3.66 -19.22
N LYS A 18 -18.13 -3.71 -19.67
CA LYS A 18 -17.64 -3.60 -21.08
C LYS A 18 -17.67 -2.16 -21.69
N VAL A 19 -16.72 -1.68 -22.51
CA VAL A 19 -15.89 -2.27 -23.60
C VAL A 19 -14.68 -1.32 -23.81
N ILE A 20 -13.47 -1.78 -24.14
CA ILE A 20 -12.86 -1.65 -25.49
C ILE A 20 -11.64 -2.59 -25.59
N ALA A 21 -11.63 -3.35 -26.69
CA ALA A 21 -10.65 -4.34 -27.09
C ALA A 21 -9.53 -3.73 -27.96
N LYS A 22 -8.31 -4.31 -27.92
CA LYS A 22 -7.48 -4.70 -29.10
C LYS A 22 -6.08 -5.24 -28.72
N LYS A 23 -5.86 -6.52 -29.07
CA LYS A 23 -4.68 -7.22 -29.63
C LYS A 23 -3.21 -6.85 -29.24
N LEU A 24 -2.48 -7.89 -28.81
CA LEU A 24 -1.02 -8.24 -28.78
C LEU A 24 -0.03 -7.40 -29.63
N PRO A 25 1.29 -7.25 -29.28
CA PRO A 25 2.25 -8.37 -29.13
C PRO A 25 3.42 -8.22 -28.11
N THR A 26 4.22 -9.28 -28.01
CA THR A 26 5.52 -9.49 -27.34
C THR A 26 6.59 -8.42 -27.59
N LYS A 27 7.37 -8.02 -26.56
CA LYS A 27 8.78 -7.57 -26.73
C LYS A 27 9.63 -7.60 -25.43
N VAL A 28 10.75 -8.31 -25.54
CA VAL A 28 11.92 -8.40 -24.66
C VAL A 28 12.59 -7.03 -24.46
N SER A 29 13.13 -6.72 -23.26
CA SER A 29 14.38 -5.93 -23.03
C SER A 29 14.74 -5.90 -21.53
N LYS A 30 15.70 -6.70 -21.04
CA LYS A 30 17.13 -6.38 -20.85
C LYS A 30 17.44 -5.18 -19.92
N LYS A 31 18.14 -5.51 -18.82
CA LYS A 31 19.12 -4.75 -18.02
C LYS A 31 19.31 -3.26 -18.38
N VAL A 32 19.16 -2.38 -17.40
CA VAL A 32 20.13 -1.30 -17.18
C VAL A 32 20.34 -1.10 -15.67
N ALA A 33 21.56 -1.37 -15.22
CA ALA A 33 22.06 -0.87 -13.95
C ALA A 33 22.23 0.65 -14.07
N THR A 34 21.64 1.42 -13.15
CA THR A 34 22.06 2.80 -12.91
C THR A 34 22.37 2.99 -11.45
N LYS A 35 23.67 2.87 -11.17
CA LYS A 35 24.37 3.46 -10.04
C LYS A 35 24.09 4.97 -10.07
N LYS A 36 23.29 5.49 -9.15
CA LYS A 36 23.24 6.93 -8.86
C LYS A 36 23.83 7.16 -7.48
N ASN A 37 25.13 7.47 -7.51
CA ASN A 37 25.81 8.19 -6.45
C ASN A 37 25.29 9.64 -6.49
N THR A 38 24.53 10.05 -5.49
CA THR A 38 24.28 11.47 -5.22
C THR A 38 24.29 11.66 -3.71
N ALA A 39 25.42 12.18 -3.22
CA ALA A 39 25.51 12.87 -1.96
C ALA A 39 24.32 13.81 -1.80
N LYS A 40 23.62 13.79 -0.66
CA LYS A 40 22.51 14.69 -0.42
C LYS A 40 22.60 15.31 0.96
N LYS A 41 22.62 16.64 0.95
CA LYS A 41 22.45 17.53 2.09
C LYS A 41 21.29 17.05 2.96
N ASN A 42 21.50 17.16 4.26
CA ASN A 42 20.60 16.72 5.32
C ASN A 42 19.43 17.72 5.47
N ASP A 43 18.69 17.96 4.39
CA ASP A 43 17.44 18.70 4.42
C ASP A 43 16.35 17.72 4.89
N LYS A 44 16.12 17.70 6.20
CA LYS A 44 15.09 16.84 6.79
C LYS A 44 13.72 17.25 6.25
N ARG A 45 12.99 16.31 5.65
CA ARG A 45 11.65 16.56 5.09
C ARG A 45 10.61 16.68 6.20
N SER A 46 9.59 17.50 6.01
CA SER A 46 8.42 17.51 6.90
C SER A 46 7.58 16.24 6.69
N LEU A 47 7.08 15.65 7.77
CA LEU A 47 6.19 14.49 7.67
C LEU A 47 4.84 14.91 7.07
N VAL A 48 4.38 14.15 6.07
CA VAL A 48 3.08 14.35 5.43
C VAL A 48 2.02 13.50 6.15
N TYR A 49 0.86 14.11 6.39
CA TYR A 49 -0.32 13.43 6.91
C TYR A 49 -1.41 13.40 5.83
N ALA A 50 -1.97 12.23 5.61
CA ALA A 50 -3.13 12.01 4.77
C ALA A 50 -4.38 12.57 5.45
N PRO A 51 -5.25 13.31 4.72
CA PRO A 51 -6.57 13.65 5.21
C PRO A 51 -7.44 12.40 5.34
N ASP A 52 -8.48 12.44 6.18
CA ASP A 52 -9.32 11.27 6.51
C ASP A 52 -9.84 10.50 5.29
N GLN A 53 -10.20 11.22 4.22
CA GLN A 53 -10.71 10.64 2.97
C GLN A 53 -9.66 9.86 2.17
N LYS A 54 -8.37 10.15 2.39
CA LYS A 54 -7.22 9.50 1.73
C LYS A 54 -6.42 8.63 2.70
N SER A 55 -6.86 8.50 3.95
CA SER A 55 -6.28 7.55 4.90
C SER A 55 -6.42 6.12 4.37
N PHE A 56 -5.46 5.27 4.73
CA PHE A 56 -5.47 3.87 4.32
C PHE A 56 -6.27 3.03 5.31
N TRP A 57 -7.22 2.24 4.79
CA TRP A 57 -8.08 1.39 5.60
C TRP A 57 -7.58 -0.05 5.53
N VAL A 58 -7.01 -0.52 6.63
CA VAL A 58 -6.52 -1.89 6.73
C VAL A 58 -7.68 -2.83 7.04
N LYS A 59 -7.58 -4.08 6.58
CA LYS A 59 -8.61 -5.12 6.75
C LYS A 59 -8.93 -5.41 8.22
N ASN A 60 -7.95 -5.21 9.12
CA ASN A 60 -8.11 -5.39 10.56
C ASN A 60 -8.82 -4.21 11.25
N GLY A 61 -9.26 -3.19 10.51
CA GLY A 61 -9.96 -2.01 11.04
C GLY A 61 -9.04 -0.85 11.42
N GLN A 62 -7.71 -0.97 11.27
CA GLN A 62 -6.80 0.15 11.51
C GLN A 62 -6.87 1.16 10.36
N ILE A 63 -6.85 2.44 10.72
CA ILE A 63 -6.80 3.58 9.78
C ILE A 63 -5.43 4.22 9.86
N LEU A 64 -4.73 4.30 8.73
CA LEU A 64 -3.37 4.85 8.65
C LEU A 64 -3.41 6.20 7.95
N ASN A 65 -2.96 7.24 8.65
CA ASN A 65 -2.92 8.61 8.12
C ASN A 65 -1.50 9.09 7.80
N SER A 66 -0.47 8.35 8.16
CA SER A 66 0.92 8.81 8.04
C SER A 66 1.88 7.65 7.94
N LEU A 67 3.13 7.97 7.57
CA LEU A 67 4.21 6.98 7.51
C LEU A 67 4.52 6.39 8.90
N ILE A 68 4.33 7.18 9.97
CA ILE A 68 4.48 6.71 11.36
C ILE A 68 3.38 5.71 11.70
N ALA A 69 2.11 6.03 11.41
CA ALA A 69 1.00 5.12 11.66
C ALA A 69 1.19 3.78 10.90
N LEU A 70 1.70 3.83 9.67
CA LEU A 70 2.03 2.63 8.92
C LEU A 70 3.17 1.81 9.55
N ARG A 71 4.22 2.46 10.07
CA ARG A 71 5.30 1.77 10.82
C ARG A 71 4.74 1.00 12.00
N ASP A 72 3.91 1.65 12.80
CA ASP A 72 3.36 1.08 14.03
C ASP A 72 2.37 -0.04 13.71
N ALA A 73 1.52 0.16 12.71
CA ALA A 73 0.65 -0.90 12.22
C ALA A 73 1.45 -2.12 11.75
N LEU A 74 2.53 -1.94 10.97
CA LEU A 74 3.36 -3.06 10.48
C LEU A 74 4.13 -3.81 11.58
N GLU A 75 4.28 -3.22 12.77
CA GLU A 75 4.87 -3.89 13.92
C GLU A 75 3.94 -4.93 14.53
N GLU A 76 2.65 -4.59 14.64
CA GLU A 76 1.62 -5.45 15.21
C GLU A 76 0.85 -6.27 14.15
N MET A 77 1.02 -5.92 12.87
CA MET A 77 0.27 -6.52 11.76
C MET A 77 0.65 -7.98 11.55
N GLU A 78 -0.39 -8.82 11.51
CA GLU A 78 -0.27 -10.22 11.14
C GLU A 78 0.10 -10.37 9.66
N SER A 79 0.87 -11.42 9.35
CA SER A 79 1.33 -11.67 7.98
C SER A 79 0.17 -11.87 7.00
N GLU A 80 -0.93 -12.51 7.42
CA GLU A 80 -2.12 -12.71 6.57
C GLU A 80 -2.78 -11.39 6.18
N VAL A 81 -2.86 -10.43 7.12
CA VAL A 81 -3.40 -9.10 6.87
C VAL A 81 -2.47 -8.33 5.93
N TYR A 82 -1.16 -8.46 6.12
CA TYR A 82 -0.18 -7.85 5.22
C TYR A 82 -0.31 -8.37 3.79
N PHE A 83 -0.39 -9.69 3.59
CA PHE A 83 -0.48 -10.31 2.27
C PHE A 83 -1.77 -9.97 1.51
N TYR A 84 -2.81 -9.54 2.22
CA TYR A 84 -4.04 -9.06 1.59
C TYR A 84 -3.84 -7.74 0.81
N HIS A 85 -2.92 -6.88 1.27
CA HIS A 85 -2.62 -5.57 0.66
C HIS A 85 -1.28 -5.54 -0.08
N ALA A 86 -0.35 -6.40 0.32
CA ALA A 86 1.01 -6.48 -0.22
C ALA A 86 1.36 -7.95 -0.53
N GLY A 87 0.95 -8.38 -1.72
CA GLY A 87 1.27 -9.69 -2.28
C GLY A 87 2.45 -9.67 -3.25
N GLU A 88 2.66 -10.76 -3.98
CA GLU A 88 3.74 -10.84 -4.99
C GLU A 88 3.52 -9.93 -6.21
N ALA A 89 2.26 -9.69 -6.56
CA ALA A 89 1.90 -8.95 -7.77
C ALA A 89 1.61 -7.46 -7.51
N HIS A 90 1.26 -7.08 -6.28
CA HIS A 90 0.83 -5.73 -5.94
C HIS A 90 1.23 -5.38 -4.50
N ASN A 91 1.41 -4.09 -4.26
CA ASN A 91 1.65 -3.55 -2.93
C ASN A 91 0.89 -2.23 -2.79
N ASP A 92 -0.28 -2.31 -2.18
CA ASP A 92 -1.19 -1.18 -2.02
C ASP A 92 -0.61 -0.14 -1.04
N PHE A 93 0.20 -0.57 -0.06
CA PHE A 93 0.92 0.36 0.81
C PHE A 93 1.92 1.20 0.02
N ALA A 94 2.70 0.58 -0.88
CA ALA A 94 3.64 1.30 -1.73
C ALA A 94 2.93 2.33 -2.61
N LYS A 95 1.80 1.94 -3.22
CA LYS A 95 0.99 2.85 -4.03
C LYS A 95 0.43 4.00 -3.20
N TRP A 96 -0.11 3.73 -2.02
CA TRP A 96 -0.65 4.76 -1.13
C TRP A 96 0.43 5.74 -0.67
N VAL A 97 1.63 5.26 -0.33
CA VAL A 97 2.76 6.12 0.05
C VAL A 97 3.20 7.03 -1.10
N ALA A 98 3.20 6.53 -2.34
CA ALA A 98 3.48 7.35 -3.51
C ALA A 98 2.37 8.38 -3.80
N ASP A 99 1.11 7.93 -3.86
CA ASP A 99 -0.01 8.75 -4.33
C ASP A 99 -0.51 9.75 -3.28
N VAL A 100 -0.45 9.40 -1.99
CA VAL A 100 -1.03 10.21 -0.89
C VAL A 100 0.04 10.93 -0.09
N LEU A 101 1.14 10.24 0.26
CA LEU A 101 2.23 10.85 1.03
C LEU A 101 3.30 11.50 0.14
N ALA A 102 3.19 11.34 -1.19
CA ALA A 102 4.12 11.88 -2.18
C ALA A 102 5.60 11.50 -1.90
N ASP A 103 5.84 10.29 -1.39
CA ASP A 103 7.19 9.76 -1.17
C ASP A 103 7.48 8.55 -2.07
N ASP A 104 7.80 8.83 -3.33
CA ASP A 104 8.19 7.83 -4.32
C ASP A 104 9.41 7.01 -3.88
N ALA A 105 10.35 7.60 -3.15
CA ALA A 105 11.56 6.91 -2.72
C ALA A 105 11.22 5.82 -1.69
N CYS A 106 10.32 6.13 -0.75
CA CYS A 106 9.81 5.14 0.18
C CYS A 106 8.92 4.11 -0.53
N ALA A 107 8.03 4.53 -1.41
CA ALA A 107 7.16 3.63 -2.17
C ALA A 107 7.95 2.57 -2.96
N VAL A 108 9.02 2.97 -3.65
CA VAL A 108 9.85 2.04 -4.44
C VAL A 108 10.58 1.01 -3.57
N GLU A 109 11.08 1.41 -2.40
CA GLU A 109 11.71 0.45 -1.47
C GLU A 109 10.65 -0.43 -0.79
N LEU A 110 9.49 0.13 -0.45
CA LEU A 110 8.38 -0.56 0.19
C LEU A 110 7.77 -1.62 -0.73
N GLY A 111 7.68 -1.35 -2.04
CA GLY A 111 7.21 -2.30 -3.05
C GLY A 111 8.07 -3.56 -3.19
N LYS A 112 9.31 -3.54 -2.68
CA LYS A 112 10.21 -4.71 -2.67
C LYS A 112 10.09 -5.54 -1.39
N ALA A 113 9.43 -5.00 -0.37
CA ALA A 113 9.21 -5.71 0.89
C ALA A 113 8.16 -6.79 0.68
N LYS A 114 8.49 -8.02 1.09
CA LYS A 114 7.59 -9.19 1.00
C LYS A 114 6.95 -9.54 2.33
N ASN A 115 7.42 -8.91 3.41
CA ASN A 115 7.05 -9.24 4.78
C ASN A 115 6.80 -7.95 5.56
N PRO A 116 5.89 -7.94 6.54
CA PRO A 116 5.60 -6.75 7.34
C PRO A 116 6.84 -6.22 8.05
N LYS A 117 7.69 -7.11 8.57
CA LYS A 117 8.98 -6.74 9.19
C LYS A 117 9.91 -6.02 8.22
N SER A 118 10.04 -6.51 6.98
CA SER A 118 10.88 -5.87 5.96
C SER A 118 10.34 -4.50 5.55
N ALA A 119 9.02 -4.37 5.43
CA ALA A 119 8.34 -3.12 5.15
C ALA A 119 8.57 -2.10 6.28
N LYS A 120 8.46 -2.53 7.54
CA LYS A 120 8.78 -1.70 8.72
C LYS A 120 10.22 -1.19 8.64
N THR A 121 11.20 -2.04 8.33
CA THR A 121 12.61 -1.61 8.24
C THR A 121 12.82 -0.53 7.18
N VAL A 122 12.18 -0.66 6.01
CA VAL A 122 12.22 0.36 4.96
C VAL A 122 11.67 1.69 5.46
N ILE A 123 10.52 1.67 6.13
CA ILE A 123 9.89 2.88 6.66
C ILE A 123 10.76 3.52 7.75
N VAL A 124 11.28 2.74 8.70
CA VAL A 124 12.17 3.25 9.76
C VAL A 124 13.42 3.90 9.18
N LYS A 125 13.98 3.33 8.10
CA LYS A 125 15.11 3.92 7.39
C LYS A 125 14.74 5.27 6.79
N HIS A 126 13.59 5.39 6.13
CA HIS A 126 13.16 6.65 5.54
C HIS A 126 12.75 7.71 6.57
N LEU A 127 12.14 7.30 7.69
CA LEU A 127 11.80 8.20 8.80
C LEU A 127 13.01 8.99 9.33
N LYS A 128 14.24 8.47 9.23
CA LYS A 128 15.47 9.22 9.59
C LYS A 128 15.69 10.47 8.74
N SER A 129 15.14 10.49 7.53
CA SER A 129 15.22 11.64 6.61
C SER A 129 14.12 12.67 6.89
N TYR A 130 13.18 12.37 7.77
CA TYR A 130 12.13 13.28 8.18
C TYR A 130 12.53 14.05 9.45
N SER A 131 12.06 15.29 9.56
CA SER A 131 12.06 16.02 10.83
C SER A 131 10.76 15.67 11.53
N ILE A 132 10.87 14.81 12.55
CA ILE A 132 9.80 14.29 13.38
C ILE A 132 10.15 14.52 14.84
#